data_AF-A0A6C1S2F8-F1
#
_entry.id   AF-A0A6C1S2F8-F1
#
_cell.length_a   1.000
_cell.length_b   1.000
_cell.length_c   1.000
_cell.angle_alpha   90.00
_cell.angle_beta   90.00
_cell.angle_gamma   90.00
#
_symmetry.space_group_name_H-M   'P 1'
#
loop_
_entity.id
_entity.type
_entity.pdbx_description
1 polymer ?
#
loop_
_entity_poly.entity_id
_entity_poly.type
_entity_poly.pdbx_seq_one_letter_code
_entity_poly.pdbx_strand_id
1 'polypeptide(L)'
;MKGNRSGKLVYVVDDDLPSYQLIEELLSGKRIALKHFTNGVDLLDAFSSGKKPELVIMDIQLPGTDGLELTRKIKAMGDNIPVIAYTSYAMAGDKDRCLEAGCDEYVSKPVDLKHFAALVSHYLDG
;
A
#
# COMPACT_ATOMS: atom_id res chain seq x y z
N MET A 1 12.39 20.87 -23.15
CA MET A 1 13.05 19.76 -22.42
C MET A 1 11.97 19.01 -21.64
N LYS A 2 11.57 17.80 -22.07
CA LYS A 2 10.56 17.00 -21.37
C LYS A 2 11.28 16.17 -20.31
N GLY A 3 11.13 16.56 -19.03
CA GLY A 3 11.72 15.84 -17.90
C GLY A 3 11.34 14.36 -17.94
N ASN A 4 12.36 13.51 -17.76
CA ASN A 4 12.24 12.07 -17.63
C ASN A 4 11.36 11.72 -16.42
N ARG A 5 10.03 11.59 -16.59
CA ARG A 5 9.16 11.15 -15.50
C ARG A 5 9.15 9.62 -15.50
N SER A 6 10.03 8.93 -14.79
CA SER A 6 9.79 7.50 -14.53
C SER A 6 8.37 7.31 -13.97
N GLY A 7 7.64 6.26 -14.37
CA GLY A 7 6.30 6.01 -13.80
C GLY A 7 6.35 5.92 -12.27
N LYS A 8 5.24 6.27 -11.61
CA LYS A 8 5.15 6.20 -10.14
C LYS A 8 5.21 4.74 -9.69
N LEU A 9 5.95 4.42 -8.63
CA LEU A 9 6.06 3.05 -8.12
C LEU A 9 5.15 2.88 -6.92
N VAL A 10 4.29 1.86 -6.93
CA VAL A 10 3.41 1.51 -5.81
C VAL A 10 3.72 0.09 -5.38
N TYR A 11 3.89 -0.11 -4.07
CA TYR A 11 3.99 -1.43 -3.49
C TYR A 11 2.61 -1.86 -2.99
N VAL A 12 2.19 -3.07 -3.37
CA VAL A 12 0.95 -3.68 -2.91
C VAL A 12 1.32 -4.90 -2.10
N VAL A 13 0.85 -4.97 -0.85
CA VAL A 13 1.16 -6.06 0.08
C VAL A 13 -0.15 -6.73 0.46
N ASP A 14 -0.42 -7.90 -0.11
CA ASP A 14 -1.68 -8.63 0.04
C ASP A 14 -1.44 -10.09 -0.36
N ASP A 15 -1.79 -11.07 0.47
CA ASP A 15 -1.67 -12.49 0.09
C ASP A 15 -2.85 -13.00 -0.75
N ASP A 16 -3.96 -12.25 -0.79
CA ASP A 16 -5.12 -12.55 -1.63
C ASP A 16 -4.89 -12.07 -3.06
N LEU A 17 -4.52 -13.00 -3.94
CA LEU A 17 -4.25 -12.70 -5.35
C LEU A 17 -5.44 -12.02 -6.09
N PRO A 18 -6.71 -12.41 -5.89
CA PRO A 18 -7.85 -11.68 -6.42
C PRO A 18 -7.91 -10.20 -5.99
N SER A 19 -7.66 -9.89 -4.72
CA SER A 19 -7.56 -8.52 -4.21
C SER A 19 -6.45 -7.72 -4.92
N TYR A 20 -5.27 -8.32 -5.10
CA TYR A 20 -4.19 -7.70 -5.88
C TYR A 20 -4.59 -7.45 -7.35
N GLN A 21 -5.20 -8.44 -8.02
CA GLN A 21 -5.63 -8.33 -9.42
C GLN A 21 -6.65 -7.21 -9.63
N LEU A 22 -7.56 -7.03 -8.67
CA LEU A 22 -8.51 -5.92 -8.68
C LEU A 22 -7.80 -4.56 -8.61
N ILE A 23 -6.78 -4.41 -7.77
CA ILE A 23 -5.97 -3.20 -7.69
C ILE A 23 -5.20 -2.97 -9.00
N GLU A 24 -4.62 -4.04 -9.56
CA GLU A 24 -3.91 -4.00 -10.82
C GLU A 24 -4.81 -3.55 -11.98
N GLU A 25 -6.01 -4.10 -12.08
CA GLU A 25 -7.01 -3.69 -13.07
C GLU A 25 -7.43 -2.24 -12.87
N LEU A 26 -7.72 -1.82 -11.64
CA LEU A 26 -8.15 -0.47 -11.30
C LEU A 26 -7.11 0.60 -11.66
N LEU A 27 -5.82 0.25 -11.52
CA LEU A 27 -4.70 1.15 -11.80
C LEU A 27 -4.12 0.96 -13.21
N SER A 28 -4.65 0.02 -13.98
CA SER A 28 -4.23 -0.24 -15.36
C SER A 28 -4.40 0.98 -16.26
N GLY A 29 -3.52 1.13 -17.25
CA GLY A 29 -3.53 2.27 -18.17
C GLY A 29 -3.02 3.60 -17.57
N LYS A 30 -2.74 3.66 -16.26
CA LYS A 30 -2.04 4.78 -15.62
C LYS A 30 -0.53 4.60 -15.74
N ARG A 31 0.24 5.69 -15.59
CA ARG A 31 1.72 5.65 -15.57
C ARG A 31 2.24 5.19 -14.19
N ILE A 32 1.71 4.08 -13.69
CA ILE A 32 1.99 3.48 -12.38
C ILE A 32 2.58 2.09 -12.61
N ALA A 33 3.70 1.80 -11.96
CA ALA A 33 4.26 0.46 -11.86
C ALA A 33 3.87 -0.12 -10.50
N LEU A 34 3.27 -1.32 -10.51
CA LEU A 34 2.97 -2.06 -9.29
C LEU A 34 4.06 -3.08 -9.01
N LYS A 35 4.41 -3.24 -7.74
CA LYS A 35 5.18 -4.39 -7.25
C LYS A 35 4.40 -5.05 -6.13
N HIS A 36 4.06 -6.31 -6.34
CA HIS A 36 3.27 -7.11 -5.41
C HIS A 36 4.16 -7.88 -4.43
N PHE A 37 3.72 -7.96 -3.18
CA PHE A 37 4.32 -8.75 -2.13
C PHE A 37 3.22 -9.52 -1.40
N THR A 38 3.48 -10.77 -1.07
CA THR A 38 2.54 -11.62 -0.31
C THR A 38 3.01 -11.86 1.13
N ASN A 39 4.17 -11.33 1.50
CA ASN A 39 4.75 -11.49 2.83
C ASN A 39 5.64 -10.30 3.20
N GLY A 40 5.89 -10.14 4.50
CA GLY A 40 6.68 -9.05 5.05
C GLY A 40 8.18 -9.15 4.82
N VAL A 41 8.73 -10.35 4.61
CA VAL A 41 10.18 -10.54 4.41
C VAL A 41 10.59 -9.91 3.08
N ASP A 42 9.92 -10.29 1.99
CA ASP A 42 10.21 -9.75 0.66
C ASP A 42 9.98 -8.24 0.58
N LEU A 43 8.98 -7.73 1.31
CA LEU A 43 8.71 -6.31 1.44
C LEU A 43 9.89 -5.58 2.08
N LEU A 44 10.34 -6.03 3.25
CA LEU A 44 11.43 -5.39 3.99
C LEU A 44 12.76 -5.48 3.24
N ASP A 45 13.00 -6.58 2.53
CA ASP A 45 14.16 -6.73 1.64
C ASP A 45 14.11 -5.73 0.48
N ALA A 46 12.94 -5.54 -0.14
CA ALA A 46 12.74 -4.55 -1.20
C ALA A 46 12.88 -3.10 -0.70
N PHE A 47 12.50 -2.83 0.55
CA PHE A 47 12.76 -1.54 1.20
C PHE A 47 14.25 -1.33 1.46
N SER A 48 14.98 -2.38 1.85
CA SER A 48 16.40 -2.25 2.20
C SER A 48 17.33 -2.16 1.00
N SER A 49 16.96 -2.78 -0.12
CA SER A 49 17.84 -2.96 -1.30
C SER A 49 17.33 -2.31 -2.59
N GLY A 50 16.06 -1.88 -2.62
CA GLY A 50 15.39 -1.46 -3.84
C GLY A 50 15.06 0.03 -3.92
N LYS A 51 14.47 0.41 -5.05
CA LYS A 51 13.84 1.73 -5.23
C LYS A 51 12.64 1.82 -4.26
N LYS A 52 12.59 2.89 -3.47
CA LYS A 52 11.46 3.15 -2.57
C LYS A 52 10.19 3.44 -3.39
N PRO A 53 9.02 2.90 -2.98
CA PRO A 53 7.75 3.25 -3.60
C PRO A 53 7.34 4.67 -3.19
N GLU A 54 6.37 5.20 -3.92
CA GLU A 54 5.72 6.47 -3.61
C GLU A 54 4.45 6.28 -2.79
N LEU A 55 3.94 5.05 -2.75
CA LEU A 55 2.77 4.64 -1.97
C LEU A 55 2.88 3.16 -1.66
N VAL A 56 2.47 2.78 -0.45
CA VAL A 56 2.23 1.39 -0.06
C VAL A 56 0.73 1.19 0.15
N ILE A 57 0.18 0.13 -0.45
CA ILE A 57 -1.14 -0.41 -0.13
C ILE A 57 -0.89 -1.68 0.67
N MET A 58 -1.37 -1.73 1.91
CA MET A 58 -1.03 -2.75 2.90
C MET A 58 -2.27 -3.47 3.40
N ASP A 59 -2.39 -4.78 3.18
CA ASP A 59 -3.31 -5.59 3.98
C ASP A 59 -2.75 -5.74 5.40
N ILE A 60 -3.65 -5.64 6.37
CA ILE A 60 -3.34 -5.82 7.78
C ILE A 60 -3.24 -7.30 8.14
N GLN A 61 -4.05 -8.14 7.49
CA GLN A 61 -4.04 -9.58 7.72
C GLN A 61 -3.15 -10.25 6.67
N LEU A 62 -1.91 -10.58 7.04
CA LEU A 62 -1.02 -11.40 6.21
C LEU A 62 -0.70 -12.72 6.92
N PRO A 63 -0.49 -13.83 6.19
CA PRO A 63 -0.06 -15.09 6.77
C PRO A 63 1.27 -14.95 7.51
N GLY A 64 1.24 -15.17 8.82
CA GLY A 64 2.45 -15.17 9.67
C GLY A 64 3.07 -13.79 9.90
N THR A 65 2.44 -12.69 9.49
CA THR A 65 2.94 -11.32 9.76
C THR A 65 1.78 -10.34 9.92
N ASP A 66 1.87 -9.42 10.89
CA ASP A 66 0.91 -8.33 11.06
C ASP A 66 1.29 -7.13 10.17
N GLY A 67 0.41 -6.70 9.26
CA GLY A 67 0.65 -5.55 8.38
C GLY A 67 0.85 -4.23 9.14
N LEU A 68 0.29 -4.08 10.35
CA LEU A 68 0.57 -2.93 11.22
C LEU A 68 2.00 -2.95 11.75
N GLU A 69 2.54 -4.14 12.04
CA GLU A 69 3.93 -4.28 12.44
C GLU A 69 4.89 -3.93 11.30
N LEU A 70 4.57 -4.37 10.08
CA LEU A 70 5.31 -3.97 8.89
C LEU A 70 5.26 -2.46 8.66
N THR A 71 4.08 -1.85 8.83
CA THR A 71 3.92 -0.40 8.73
C THR A 71 4.83 0.33 9.71
N ARG A 72 4.83 -0.08 11.00
CA ARG A 72 5.72 0.50 12.02
C ARG A 72 7.19 0.36 11.63
N LYS A 73 7.61 -0.81 11.13
CA LYS A 73 8.98 -1.05 10.67
C LYS A 73 9.37 -0.13 9.52
N ILE A 74 8.50 0.02 8.52
CA ILE A 74 8.73 0.91 7.37
C ILE A 74 8.86 2.36 7.84
N LYS A 75 7.94 2.86 8.67
CA LYS A 75 7.99 4.24 9.18
C LYS A 75 9.24 4.49 10.04
N ALA A 76 9.67 3.49 10.82
CA ALA A 76 10.90 3.58 11.62
C ALA A 76 12.18 3.66 10.77
N MET A 77 12.16 3.27 9.50
CA MET A 77 13.30 3.48 8.57
C MET A 77 13.49 4.95 8.18
N GLY A 78 12.57 5.84 8.59
CA GLY A 78 12.60 7.27 8.25
C GLY A 78 12.01 7.58 6.86
N ASP A 79 11.45 6.57 6.21
CA ASP A 79 10.74 6.71 4.95
C ASP A 79 9.34 7.30 5.22
N ASN A 80 9.14 8.58 4.94
CA ASN A 80 7.82 9.25 5.00
C ASN A 80 6.89 8.85 3.85
N ILE A 81 6.91 7.57 3.47
CA ILE A 81 6.11 7.05 2.37
C ILE A 81 4.67 6.87 2.87
N PRO A 82 3.66 7.36 2.14
CA PRO A 82 2.26 7.12 2.46
C PRO A 82 1.93 5.63 2.49
N VAL A 83 1.16 5.21 3.49
CA VAL A 83 0.65 3.84 3.64
C VAL A 83 -0.86 3.88 3.76
N ILE A 84 -1.55 3.27 2.80
CA ILE A 84 -3.00 3.03 2.88
C ILE A 84 -3.21 1.61 3.40
N ALA A 85 -3.83 1.47 4.58
CA ALA A 85 -4.32 0.18 5.04
C ALA A 85 -5.52 -0.23 4.18
N TYR A 86 -5.46 -1.40 3.55
CA TYR A 86 -6.52 -1.95 2.70
C TYR A 86 -6.85 -3.37 3.12
N THR A 87 -7.87 -3.55 3.96
CA THR A 87 -8.07 -4.82 4.68
C THR A 87 -9.53 -5.27 4.78
N SER A 88 -9.76 -6.58 4.80
CA SER A 88 -11.08 -7.17 5.11
C SER A 88 -11.43 -7.10 6.60
N TYR A 89 -10.46 -6.76 7.45
CA TYR A 89 -10.64 -6.67 8.89
C TYR A 89 -11.14 -5.26 9.27
N ALA A 90 -12.44 -5.16 9.48
CA ALA A 90 -13.12 -3.93 9.87
C ALA A 90 -13.88 -4.14 11.19
N MET A 91 -13.15 -4.03 12.30
CA MET A 91 -13.72 -3.99 13.64
C MET A 91 -13.66 -2.56 14.22
N ALA A 92 -14.49 -2.31 15.23
CA ALA A 92 -14.46 -1.04 15.95
C ALA A 92 -13.06 -0.77 16.49
N GLY A 93 -12.50 0.40 16.17
CA GLY A 93 -11.15 0.82 16.57
C GLY A 93 -10.02 0.40 15.62
N ASP A 94 -10.26 -0.41 14.57
CA ASP A 94 -9.19 -0.77 13.64
C ASP A 94 -8.64 0.41 12.85
N LYS A 95 -9.50 1.38 12.51
CA LYS A 95 -9.06 2.63 11.91
C LYS A 95 -8.02 3.32 12.80
N ASP A 96 -8.33 3.48 14.08
CA ASP A 96 -7.44 4.15 15.03
C ASP A 96 -6.13 3.38 15.18
N ARG A 97 -6.19 2.04 15.27
CA ARG A 97 -5.00 1.17 15.32
C ARG A 97 -4.12 1.30 14.06
N CYS A 98 -4.73 1.45 12.88
CA CYS A 98 -3.99 1.68 11.64
C CYS A 98 -3.27 3.02 11.67
N LEU A 99 -3.97 4.09 12.07
CA LEU A 99 -3.39 5.42 12.17
C LEU A 99 -2.28 5.49 13.23
N GLU A 100 -2.46 4.85 14.39
CA GLU A 100 -1.45 4.73 15.44
C GLU A 100 -0.21 3.95 14.99
N ALA A 101 -0.38 2.94 14.12
CA ALA A 101 0.74 2.23 13.51
C ALA A 101 1.50 3.07 12.46
N GLY A 102 0.93 4.21 12.06
CA GLY A 102 1.50 5.15 11.11
C GLY A 102 0.89 5.07 9.71
N CYS A 103 -0.22 4.35 9.51
CA CYS A 103 -0.96 4.43 8.25
C CYS A 103 -1.50 5.86 8.05
N ASP A 104 -1.51 6.30 6.80
CA ASP A 104 -1.98 7.62 6.40
C ASP A 104 -3.48 7.59 6.04
N GLU A 105 -4.00 6.43 5.64
CA GLU A 105 -5.43 6.20 5.42
C GLU A 105 -5.82 4.75 5.75
N TYR A 106 -7.10 4.56 6.05
CA TYR A 106 -7.73 3.26 6.27
C TYR A 106 -8.89 3.02 5.31
N VAL A 107 -8.86 1.88 4.62
CA VAL A 107 -9.86 1.44 3.68
C VAL A 107 -10.25 -0.02 3.98
N SER A 108 -11.51 -0.25 4.33
CA SER A 108 -12.05 -1.61 4.52
C SER A 108 -12.52 -2.22 3.20
N LYS A 109 -12.28 -3.53 3.01
CA LYS A 109 -12.87 -4.34 1.95
C LYS A 109 -14.30 -4.77 2.37
N PRO A 110 -15.29 -4.80 1.46
CA PRO A 110 -15.25 -4.29 0.10
C PRO A 110 -15.27 -2.75 0.07
N VAL A 111 -14.54 -2.16 -0.88
CA VAL A 111 -14.49 -0.70 -1.08
C VAL A 111 -15.21 -0.29 -2.37
N ASP A 112 -15.75 0.93 -2.39
CA ASP A 112 -16.10 1.58 -3.65
C ASP A 112 -14.83 1.85 -4.49
N LEU A 113 -14.74 1.21 -5.66
CA LEU A 113 -13.54 1.25 -6.50
C LEU A 113 -13.22 2.64 -7.04
N LYS A 114 -14.24 3.49 -7.28
CA LYS A 114 -14.02 4.86 -7.75
C LYS A 114 -13.39 5.71 -6.66
N HIS A 115 -13.89 5.56 -5.44
CA HIS A 115 -13.32 6.20 -4.26
C HIS A 115 -11.89 5.73 -4.03
N PHE A 116 -11.63 4.42 -4.05
CA PHE A 116 -10.28 3.89 -3.86
C PHE A 116 -9.29 4.37 -4.93
N ALA A 117 -9.69 4.39 -6.21
CA ALA A 117 -8.85 4.92 -7.29
C ALA A 117 -8.56 6.42 -7.13
N ALA A 118 -9.55 7.20 -6.69
CA ALA A 118 -9.36 8.62 -6.43
C ALA A 118 -8.41 8.85 -5.25
N LEU A 119 -8.53 8.06 -4.19
CA LEU A 119 -7.64 8.08 -3.04
C LEU A 119 -6.19 7.76 -3.42
N VAL A 120 -5.96 6.67 -4.17
CA VAL A 120 -4.62 6.32 -4.66
C VAL A 120 -4.05 7.46 -5.52
N SER A 121 -4.87 8.07 -6.39
CA SER A 121 -4.41 9.19 -7.22
C SER A 121 -4.05 10.41 -6.38
N HIS A 122 -4.80 10.71 -5.33
CA HIS A 122 -4.51 11.80 -4.39
C HIS A 122 -3.11 11.67 -3.76
N TYR A 123 -2.74 10.46 -3.30
CA TYR A 123 -1.41 10.24 -2.71
C TYR A 123 -0.27 10.23 -3.73
N LEU A 124 -0.54 9.93 -4.99
CA LEU A 124 0.49 9.90 -6.04
C LEU A 124 0.74 11.25 -6.71
N ASP A 125 -0.26 12.13 -6.72
CA ASP A 125 -0.20 13.46 -7.34
C ASP A 125 0.10 14.61 -6.35
N GLY A 126 0.09 14.30 -5.04
CA GLY A 126 0.44 15.23 -3.95
C GLY A 126 1.92 15.60 -3.87
#